data_AF-A0A3D3P4M8-F1
#
_entry.id   AF-A0A3D3P4M8-F1
#
_cell.length_a   1.000
_cell.length_b   1.000
_cell.length_c   1.000
_cell.angle_alpha   90.00
_cell.angle_beta   90.00
_cell.angle_gamma   90.00
#
_symmetry.space_group_name_H-M   'P 1'
#
loop_
_entity.id
_entity.type
_entity.pdbx_description
1 polymer ?
#
loop_
_entity_poly.entity_id
_entity_poly.type
_entity_poly.pdbx_seq_one_letter_code
_entity_poly.pdbx_strand_id
1 'polypeptide(L)' 'KENWPKGRTLDWLKKELANDFELMAVADEPFLIRETARKFQWTVSMVTKWKRLDP' A
#
# COMPACT_ATOMS: atom_id res chain seq x y z
N LYS A 1 -3.64 17.34 11.39
CA LYS A 1 -2.18 17.38 11.09
C LYS A 1 -1.37 16.50 12.03
N GLU A 2 -1.80 16.29 13.28
CA GLU A 2 -1.09 15.47 14.28
C GLU A 2 -0.88 14.01 13.85
N ASN A 3 -1.85 13.41 13.17
CA ASN A 3 -1.81 11.99 12.76
C ASN A 3 -1.23 11.75 11.35
N TRP A 4 -0.63 12.76 10.71
CA TRP A 4 0.00 12.55 9.41
C TRP A 4 1.39 11.95 9.60
N PRO A 5 1.70 10.81 8.96
CA PRO A 5 3.04 10.25 9.01
C PRO A 5 4.03 11.26 8.44
N LYS A 6 5.13 11.48 9.16
CA LYS A 6 6.26 12.29 8.69
C LYS A 6 7.09 11.42 7.74
N GLY A 7 7.29 11.87 6.51
CA GLY A 7 8.03 11.13 5.48
C GLY A 7 7.14 10.42 4.47
N ARG A 8 7.69 9.46 3.71
CA ARG A 8 6.91 8.71 2.72
C ARG A 8 6.09 7.62 3.40
N THR A 9 4.86 7.41 2.94
CA THR A 9 3.94 6.40 3.50
C THR A 9 4.54 5.00 3.56
N LEU A 10 5.32 4.60 2.55
CA LEU A 10 5.96 3.28 2.52
C LEU A 10 6.99 3.10 3.64
N ASP A 11 7.77 4.13 3.96
CA ASP A 11 8.79 4.06 5.01
C ASP A 11 8.13 3.93 6.38
N TRP A 12 7.02 4.64 6.58
CA TRP A 12 6.18 4.48 7.77
C TRP A 12 5.61 3.06 7.88
N LEU A 13 5.02 2.51 6.80
CA LEU A 13 4.51 1.14 6.78
C LEU A 13 5.59 0.09 7.11
N LYS A 14 6.78 0.22 6.54
CA LYS A 14 7.93 -0.65 6.85
C LYS A 14 8.27 -0.62 8.33
N LYS A 15 8.31 0.58 8.93
CA LYS A 15 8.61 0.72 10.35
C LYS A 15 7.55 0.06 11.23
N GLU A 16 6.27 0.32 10.97
CA GLU A 16 5.19 -0.15 11.84
C GLU A 16 4.92 -1.66 11.70
N LEU A 17 5.18 -2.26 10.53
CA LEU A 17 4.93 -3.69 10.28
C LEU A 17 6.14 -4.60 10.51
N ALA A 18 7.36 -4.06 10.67
CA ALA A 18 8.60 -4.85 10.72
C ALA A 18 8.66 -5.90 11.84
N ASN A 19 7.91 -5.73 12.92
CA ASN A 19 7.93 -6.67 14.04
C ASN A 19 7.20 -7.98 13.73
N ASP A 20 6.14 -7.93 12.92
CA ASP A 20 5.23 -9.06 12.68
C ASP A 20 5.22 -9.51 11.22
N PHE A 21 5.83 -8.75 10.31
CA PHE A 21 5.77 -9.00 8.88
C PHE A 21 7.09 -8.73 8.16
N GLU A 22 7.38 -9.57 7.17
CA GLU A 22 8.44 -9.39 6.19
C GLU A 22 7.89 -8.82 4.88
N LEU A 23 8.46 -7.72 4.39
CA LEU A 23 8.10 -7.13 3.10
C LEU A 23 8.64 -8.00 1.96
N MET A 24 7.75 -8.62 1.19
CA MET A 24 8.10 -9.52 0.10
C MET A 24 8.24 -8.83 -1.25
N ALA A 25 7.40 -7.81 -1.52
CA ALA A 25 7.40 -7.12 -2.81
C ALA A 25 6.79 -5.73 -2.72
N VAL A 26 7.23 -4.84 -3.61
CA VAL A 26 6.62 -3.54 -3.91
C VAL A 26 6.50 -3.44 -5.44
N ALA A 27 5.32 -3.10 -5.95
CA ALA A 27 5.07 -3.00 -7.39
C ALA A 27 4.08 -1.88 -7.69
N ASP A 28 4.14 -1.34 -8.91
CA ASP A 28 3.15 -0.42 -9.44
C ASP A 28 2.15 -1.20 -10.30
N GLU A 29 0.93 -1.39 -9.76
CA GLU A 29 -0.09 -2.24 -10.38
C GLU A 29 -1.23 -1.39 -10.96
N PRO A 30 -1.60 -1.59 -12.24
CA PRO A 30 -2.74 -0.91 -12.83
C PRO A 30 -4.07 -1.48 -12.32
N PHE A 31 -5.06 -0.61 -12.14
CA PHE A 31 -6.41 -1.02 -11.80
C PHE A 31 -7.47 -0.06 -12.33
N LEU A 32 -8.70 -0.56 -12.40
CA LEU A 32 -9.87 0.19 -12.86
C LEU A 32 -10.83 0.42 -11.70
N ILE A 33 -11.16 1.68 -11.45
CA ILE A 33 -12.26 2.06 -10.55
C ILE A 33 -13.49 2.33 -11.41
N ARG A 34 -14.61 1.68 -11.08
CA ARG A 34 -15.92 2.03 -11.62
C ARG A 34 -16.62 2.99 -10.65
N GLU A 35 -16.64 4.26 -11.00
CA GLU A 35 -17.26 5.29 -10.16
C GLU A 35 -18.79 5.35 -10.34
N THR A 36 -19.27 5.23 -11.59
CA THR A 36 -20.70 5.20 -11.91
C THR A 36 -20.99 4.22 -13.05
N ALA A 37 -22.24 4.13 -13.50
CA ALA A 37 -22.62 3.28 -14.61
C ALA A 37 -21.87 3.57 -15.92
N ARG A 38 -21.42 4.82 -16.13
CA ARG A 38 -20.75 5.28 -17.36
C ARG A 38 -19.42 6.01 -17.10
N LYS A 39 -18.91 6.01 -15.86
CA LYS A 39 -17.63 6.64 -15.49
C LYS A 39 -16.67 5.60 -14.92
N PHE A 40 -15.50 5.51 -15.55
CA PHE A 40 -14.42 4.60 -15.22
C PHE A 40 -13.12 5.38 -15.12
N GLN A 41 -12.31 5.08 -14.10
CA GLN A 41 -10.98 5.64 -13.93
C GLN A 41 -9.96 4.51 -14.02
N TRP A 42 -9.06 4.60 -15.00
CA TRP A 42 -7.87 3.77 -15.07
C TRP A 42 -6.71 4.47 -14.37
N THR A 43 -6.03 3.79 -13.46
CA THR A 43 -4.89 4.35 -12.74
C THR A 43 -3.93 3.26 -12.28
N VAL A 44 -2.81 3.65 -11.66
CA VAL A 44 -1.77 2.77 -11.13
C VAL A 44 -1.62 3.02 -9.64
N SER A 45 -1.49 1.96 -8.84
CA SER A 45 -1.23 2.04 -7.40
C SER A 45 0.07 1.36 -7.02
N MET A 46 0.76 1.91 -6.02
CA MET A 46 1.85 1.21 -5.35
C MET A 46 1.28 0.13 -4.42
N VAL A 47 1.49 -1.13 -4.75
CA VAL A 47 1.06 -2.30 -4.00
C VAL A 47 2.25 -2.91 -3.26
N THR A 48 2.03 -3.29 -2.00
CA THR A 48 3.04 -3.98 -1.17
C THR A 48 2.53 -5.33 -0.72
N LYS A 49 3.34 -6.39 -0.87
CA LYS A 49 3.04 -7.73 -0.39
C LYS A 49 3.85 -8.03 0.86
N TRP A 50 3.19 -8.49 1.92
CA TRP A 50 3.80 -8.80 3.21
C TRP A 50 3.55 -10.25 3.57
N LYS A 51 4.56 -10.92 4.13
CA LYS A 51 4.43 -12.24 4.74
C LYS A 51 4.42 -12.07 6.25
N ARG A 52 3.45 -12.67 6.93
CA ARG A 52 3.42 -12.69 8.40
C ARG A 52 4.55 -13.60 8.91
N LEU A 53 5.29 -13.13 9.90
CA LEU A 53 6.25 -13.94 10.62
C LEU A 53 5.48 -14.91 11.52
N ASP A 54 5.76 -16.20 11.41
CA ASP A 54 5.21 -17.19 12.33
C ASP A 54 5.89 -16.99 13.71
N PRO A 55 5.15 -17.11 14.83
CA PRO A 55 5.71 -16.93 16.18
C PRO A 55 6.83 -17.92 16.53
#